data_AF-A0A094QEX4-F1
#
_entry.id   AF-A0A094QEX4-F1
#
_cell.length_a   1.000
_cell.length_b   1.000
_cell.length_c   1.000
_cell.angle_alpha   90.00
_cell.angle_beta   90.00
_cell.angle_gamma   90.00
#
_symmetry.space_group_name_H-M   'P 1'
#
loop_
_entity.id
_entity.type
_entity.pdbx_description
1 polymer ?
#
loop_
_entity_poly.entity_id
_entity_poly.type
_entity_poly.pdbx_seq_one_letter_code
_entity_poly.pdbx_strand_id
1 'polypeptide(L)'
;MKRDEFFSTWSHLHLGAQVSGIVKGWLTISFAIARVLHFLRITPNLLTLAGILFAAVALFYPTTVIALALLILSLICDGVDGSVAIIGKRESALGAIADSIADRITEALWFIALYQWGIPAEFCLALFALALIQEYARARMASLGFAEIGVVTIAERPVRASAIAIFMVLELLEFSFAPLAIYIFTAMTLFSVYQVMKAARGYLV
;
A
#
# COMPACT_ATOMS: atom_id res chain seq x y z
N MET A 1 -2.99 -23.63 10.85
CA MET A 1 -4.17 -22.86 10.42
C MET A 1 -4.62 -23.34 9.04
N LYS A 2 -5.92 -23.59 8.86
CA LYS A 2 -6.51 -23.89 7.54
C LYS A 2 -6.81 -22.59 6.77
N ARG A 3 -6.99 -22.65 5.45
CA ARG A 3 -7.22 -21.44 4.63
C ARG A 3 -8.53 -20.71 4.97
N ASP A 4 -9.60 -21.44 5.26
CA ASP A 4 -10.90 -20.83 5.58
C ASP A 4 -10.86 -20.14 6.95
N GLU A 5 -10.11 -20.72 7.91
CA GLU A 5 -9.80 -20.10 9.21
C GLU A 5 -9.01 -18.80 8.99
N PHE A 6 -7.99 -18.81 8.13
CA PHE A 6 -7.23 -17.61 7.76
C PHE A 6 -8.12 -16.52 7.16
N PHE A 7 -9.00 -16.85 6.21
CA PHE A 7 -9.93 -15.87 5.62
C PHE A 7 -10.89 -15.29 6.66
N SER A 8 -11.40 -16.12 7.57
CA SER A 8 -12.27 -15.66 8.65
C SER A 8 -11.52 -14.73 9.62
N THR A 9 -10.30 -15.07 10.02
CA THR A 9 -9.47 -14.21 10.88
C THR A 9 -9.12 -12.90 10.21
N TRP A 10 -8.72 -12.93 8.93
CA TRP A 10 -8.43 -11.72 8.17
C TRP A 10 -9.67 -10.81 8.09
N SER A 11 -10.84 -11.37 7.75
CA SER A 11 -12.10 -10.62 7.68
C SER A 11 -12.45 -9.98 9.02
N HIS A 12 -12.32 -10.72 10.13
CA HIS A 12 -12.57 -10.20 11.47
C HIS A 12 -11.63 -9.02 11.83
N LEU A 13 -10.33 -9.13 11.52
CA LEU A 13 -9.36 -8.06 11.76
C LEU A 13 -9.62 -6.81 10.90
N HIS A 14 -10.31 -6.97 9.77
CA HIS A 14 -10.70 -5.90 8.85
C HIS A 14 -12.19 -5.60 8.95
N LEU A 15 -12.74 -5.59 10.17
CA LEU A 15 -14.11 -5.15 10.48
C LEU A 15 -15.21 -5.90 9.70
N GLY A 16 -14.97 -7.18 9.38
CA GLY A 16 -15.93 -8.00 8.62
C GLY A 16 -15.90 -7.76 7.11
N ALA A 17 -14.80 -7.21 6.57
CA ALA A 17 -14.63 -7.03 5.12
C ALA A 17 -14.88 -8.33 4.34
N GLN A 18 -15.59 -8.22 3.21
CA GLN A 18 -15.96 -9.38 2.40
C GLN A 18 -14.75 -9.96 1.67
N VAL A 19 -14.56 -11.27 1.79
CA VAL A 19 -13.52 -12.02 1.07
C VAL A 19 -14.08 -12.56 -0.25
N SER A 20 -14.15 -11.70 -1.26
CA SER A 20 -14.66 -12.02 -2.60
C SER A 20 -13.78 -11.41 -3.71
N GLY A 21 -13.99 -11.84 -4.96
CA GLY A 21 -13.31 -11.28 -6.13
C GLY A 21 -11.78 -11.19 -6.01
N ILE A 22 -11.25 -9.99 -6.26
CA ILE A 22 -9.81 -9.69 -6.22
C ILE A 22 -9.23 -9.92 -4.82
N VAL A 23 -9.95 -9.55 -3.75
CA VAL A 23 -9.51 -9.74 -2.36
C VAL A 23 -9.29 -11.22 -2.07
N LYS A 24 -10.24 -12.09 -2.45
CA LYS A 24 -10.09 -13.54 -2.27
C LYS A 24 -8.92 -14.11 -3.07
N GLY A 25 -8.72 -13.63 -4.30
CA GLY A 25 -7.57 -14.00 -5.12
C GLY A 25 -6.24 -13.66 -4.45
N TRP A 26 -6.10 -12.39 -4.03
CA TRP A 26 -4.92 -11.91 -3.31
C TRP A 26 -4.67 -12.68 -2.02
N LEU A 27 -5.68 -12.85 -1.16
CA LEU A 27 -5.55 -13.59 0.10
C LEU A 27 -5.19 -15.06 -0.12
N THR A 28 -5.58 -15.66 -1.25
CA THR A 28 -5.16 -17.03 -1.59
C THR A 28 -3.67 -17.10 -1.89
N ILE A 29 -3.15 -16.14 -2.65
CA ILE A 29 -1.71 -16.04 -2.97
C ILE A 29 -0.92 -15.72 -1.70
N SER A 30 -1.35 -14.70 -0.96
CA SER A 30 -0.73 -14.25 0.28
C SER A 30 -0.69 -15.38 1.32
N PHE A 31 -1.75 -16.17 1.46
CA PHE A 31 -1.77 -17.36 2.33
C PHE A 31 -0.70 -18.39 1.94
N ALA A 32 -0.51 -18.67 0.65
CA ALA A 32 0.49 -19.62 0.18
C ALA A 32 1.91 -19.13 0.50
N ILE A 33 2.21 -17.87 0.22
CA ILE A 33 3.50 -17.24 0.51
C ILE A 33 3.74 -17.21 2.02
N ALA A 34 2.77 -16.73 2.79
CA ALA A 34 2.88 -16.58 4.24
C ALA A 34 3.10 -17.92 4.95
N ARG A 35 2.53 -19.03 4.44
CA ARG A 35 2.82 -20.38 4.96
C ARG A 35 4.28 -20.77 4.80
N VAL A 36 4.87 -20.50 3.64
CA VAL A 36 6.29 -20.79 3.38
C VAL A 36 7.17 -19.91 4.25
N LEU A 37 6.91 -18.61 4.31
CA LEU A 37 7.67 -17.67 5.14
C LEU A 37 7.59 -18.01 6.63
N HIS A 38 6.39 -18.36 7.12
CA HIS A 38 6.21 -18.82 8.49
C HIS A 38 6.97 -20.12 8.79
N PHE A 39 6.94 -21.09 7.86
CA PHE A 39 7.73 -22.32 7.97
C PHE A 39 9.23 -22.03 8.06
N LEU A 40 9.72 -21.06 7.29
CA LEU A 40 11.10 -20.56 7.34
C LEU A 40 11.40 -19.68 8.56
N ARG A 41 10.45 -19.52 9.50
CA ARG A 41 10.55 -18.70 10.72
C ARG A 41 10.79 -17.22 10.46
N ILE A 42 10.43 -16.73 9.27
CA ILE A 42 10.42 -15.30 8.97
C ILE A 42 9.30 -14.62 9.78
N THR A 43 9.64 -13.53 10.46
CA THR A 43 8.69 -12.80 11.31
C THR A 43 7.98 -11.68 10.52
N PRO A 44 6.77 -11.27 10.91
CA PRO A 44 6.07 -10.13 10.29
C PRO A 44 6.93 -8.86 10.27
N ASN A 45 7.50 -8.46 11.42
CA ASN A 45 8.33 -7.26 11.52
C ASN A 45 9.56 -7.30 10.61
N LEU A 46 10.13 -8.49 10.37
CA LEU A 46 11.25 -8.63 9.44
C LEU A 46 10.80 -8.34 8.00
N LEU A 47 9.59 -8.74 7.62
CA LEU A 47 9.03 -8.43 6.30
C LEU A 47 8.74 -6.94 6.17
N THR A 48 8.12 -6.32 7.17
CA THR A 48 7.88 -4.87 7.20
C THR A 48 9.18 -4.09 7.01
N LEU A 49 10.25 -4.46 7.74
CA LEU A 49 11.57 -3.83 7.60
C LEU A 49 12.24 -4.14 6.26
N ALA A 50 12.11 -5.37 5.75
CA ALA A 50 12.62 -5.74 4.43
C ALA A 50 11.93 -4.94 3.31
N GLY A 51 10.63 -4.68 3.43
CA GLY A 51 9.89 -3.83 2.50
C GLY A 51 10.48 -2.43 2.42
N ILE A 52 10.68 -1.77 3.56
CA ILE A 52 11.36 -0.47 3.63
C ILE A 52 12.76 -0.54 3.02
N LEU A 53 13.52 -1.58 3.35
CA LEU A 53 14.88 -1.75 2.82
C LEU A 53 14.87 -1.88 1.29
N PHE A 54 13.98 -2.68 0.71
CA PHE A 54 13.88 -2.83 -0.74
C PHE A 54 13.48 -1.52 -1.41
N ALA A 55 12.50 -0.78 -0.85
CA ALA A 55 12.13 0.53 -1.34
C ALA A 55 13.30 1.54 -1.28
N ALA A 56 14.10 1.51 -0.20
CA ALA A 56 15.26 2.38 -0.05
C ALA A 56 16.39 2.00 -1.01
N VAL A 57 16.66 0.71 -1.19
CA VAL A 57 17.70 0.22 -2.10
C VAL A 57 17.33 0.53 -3.56
N ALA A 58 16.05 0.54 -3.91
CA ALA A 58 15.59 0.90 -5.25
C ALA A 58 16.04 2.31 -5.68
N LEU A 59 16.24 3.24 -4.73
CA LEU A 59 16.71 4.61 -5.00
C LEU A 59 18.12 4.69 -5.56
N PHE A 60 18.93 3.64 -5.41
CA PHE A 60 20.29 3.59 -5.98
C PHE A 60 20.31 3.08 -7.42
N TYR A 61 19.17 2.60 -7.94
CA TYR A 61 19.04 2.05 -9.30
C TYR A 61 17.87 2.70 -10.06
N PRO A 62 17.74 4.04 -10.08
CA PRO A 62 16.59 4.71 -10.69
C PRO A 62 16.44 4.31 -12.16
N THR A 63 15.19 4.25 -12.64
CA THR A 63 14.83 3.90 -14.03
C THR A 63 15.40 2.56 -14.53
N THR A 64 15.65 1.59 -13.63
CA THR A 64 16.14 0.26 -14.02
C THR A 64 15.15 -0.85 -13.69
N VAL A 65 15.33 -2.01 -14.35
CA VAL A 65 14.62 -3.26 -14.02
C VAL A 65 14.90 -3.70 -12.57
N ILE A 66 16.07 -3.38 -12.03
CA ILE A 66 16.43 -3.69 -10.64
C ILE A 66 15.52 -2.92 -9.68
N ALA A 67 15.31 -1.61 -9.91
CA ALA A 67 14.40 -0.82 -9.08
C ALA A 67 12.95 -1.33 -9.18
N LEU A 68 12.49 -1.75 -10.37
CA LEU A 68 11.17 -2.33 -10.54
C LEU A 68 11.02 -3.65 -9.74
N ALA A 69 12.02 -4.52 -9.81
CA ALA A 69 12.03 -5.77 -9.05
C ALA A 69 12.02 -5.50 -7.53
N LEU A 70 12.81 -4.53 -7.05
CA LEU A 70 12.86 -4.13 -5.65
C LEU A 70 11.53 -3.50 -5.18
N LEU A 71 10.88 -2.69 -6.01
CA LEU A 71 9.55 -2.16 -5.73
C LEU A 71 8.54 -3.30 -5.57
N ILE A 72 8.51 -4.25 -6.50
CA ILE A 72 7.60 -5.41 -6.43
C ILE A 72 7.88 -6.23 -5.16
N LEU A 73 9.15 -6.48 -4.82
CA LEU A 73 9.52 -7.16 -3.58
C LEU A 73 9.06 -6.39 -2.34
N SER A 74 9.21 -5.07 -2.33
CA SER A 74 8.71 -4.21 -1.25
C SER A 74 7.20 -4.37 -1.07
N LEU A 75 6.43 -4.34 -2.16
CA LEU A 75 4.98 -4.49 -2.16
C LEU A 75 4.52 -5.89 -1.74
N ILE A 76 5.29 -6.92 -2.08
CA ILE A 76 5.01 -8.28 -1.62
C ILE A 76 5.25 -8.39 -0.12
N CYS A 77 6.36 -7.88 0.40
CA CYS A 77 6.65 -7.90 1.84
C CYS A 77 5.53 -7.24 2.65
N ASP A 78 5.13 -6.06 2.22
CA ASP A 78 4.01 -5.30 2.75
C ASP A 78 2.70 -6.10 2.72
N GLY A 79 2.31 -6.64 1.56
CA GLY A 79 1.02 -7.33 1.45
C GLY A 79 0.95 -8.69 2.15
N VAL A 80 2.08 -9.29 2.58
CA VAL A 80 2.12 -10.61 3.21
C VAL A 80 2.50 -10.59 4.69
N ASP A 81 3.00 -9.49 5.24
CA ASP A 81 3.43 -9.45 6.64
C ASP A 81 2.28 -9.69 7.64
N GLY A 82 1.12 -9.09 7.42
CA GLY A 82 -0.11 -9.32 8.17
C GLY A 82 -0.61 -10.76 8.00
N SER A 83 -0.40 -11.36 6.83
CA SER A 83 -0.75 -12.76 6.61
C SER A 83 0.17 -13.72 7.37
N VAL A 84 1.47 -13.40 7.45
CA VAL A 84 2.43 -14.11 8.30
C VAL A 84 2.10 -13.91 9.78
N ALA A 85 1.61 -12.73 10.16
CA ALA A 85 1.16 -12.44 11.52
C ALA A 85 -0.02 -13.34 11.91
N ILE A 86 -1.07 -13.39 11.08
CA ILE A 86 -2.27 -14.22 11.29
C ILE A 86 -1.90 -15.71 11.39
N ILE A 87 -1.12 -16.22 10.43
CA ILE A 87 -0.72 -17.65 10.43
C ILE A 87 0.12 -17.97 11.67
N GLY A 88 1.01 -17.06 12.07
CA GLY A 88 1.87 -17.20 13.22
C GLY A 88 1.21 -16.90 14.56
N LYS A 89 -0.04 -16.43 14.59
CA LYS A 89 -0.75 -15.91 15.78
C LYS A 89 0.04 -14.81 16.49
N ARG A 90 0.53 -13.85 15.70
CA ARG A 90 1.39 -12.72 16.13
C ARG A 90 0.79 -11.36 15.78
N GLU A 91 -0.47 -11.32 15.38
CA GLU A 91 -1.26 -10.09 15.25
C GLU A 91 -1.21 -9.28 16.55
N SER A 92 -0.94 -7.98 16.43
CA SER A 92 -0.86 -7.07 17.58
C SER A 92 -1.14 -5.63 17.14
N ALA A 93 -1.64 -4.82 18.07
CA ALA A 93 -1.88 -3.40 17.82
C ALA A 93 -0.58 -2.64 17.49
N LEU A 94 0.53 -2.98 18.16
CA LEU A 94 1.84 -2.39 17.86
C LEU A 94 2.31 -2.76 16.45
N GLY A 95 2.07 -4.00 16.01
CA GLY A 95 2.37 -4.44 14.64
C GLY A 95 1.58 -3.64 13.60
N ALA A 96 0.27 -3.45 13.81
CA ALA A 96 -0.56 -2.65 12.92
C ALA A 96 -0.11 -1.17 12.84
N ILE A 97 0.36 -0.59 13.95
CA ILE A 97 0.96 0.76 13.95
C ILE A 97 2.28 0.76 13.18
N ALA A 98 3.15 -0.23 13.41
CA ALA A 98 4.43 -0.33 12.74
C ALA A 98 4.27 -0.47 11.21
N ASP A 99 3.31 -1.29 10.77
CA ASP A 99 2.91 -1.45 9.37
C ASP A 99 2.43 -0.11 8.77
N SER A 100 1.51 0.57 9.45
CA SER A 100 1.03 1.90 9.02
C SER A 100 2.15 2.94 8.90
N ILE A 101 3.15 2.91 9.79
CA ILE A 101 4.32 3.81 9.73
C ILE A 101 5.25 3.41 8.57
N ALA A 102 5.51 2.11 8.41
CA ALA A 102 6.32 1.59 7.32
C ALA A 102 5.74 2.01 5.96
N ASP A 103 4.42 1.93 5.80
CA ASP A 103 3.70 2.41 4.62
C ASP A 103 3.98 3.87 4.29
N ARG A 104 4.01 4.74 5.30
CA ARG A 104 4.30 6.17 5.08
C ARG A 104 5.74 6.38 4.66
N ILE A 105 6.67 5.62 5.24
CA ILE A 105 8.09 5.67 4.88
C ILE A 105 8.28 5.15 3.45
N THR A 106 7.71 4.01 3.09
CA THR A 106 7.83 3.45 1.73
C THR A 106 7.21 4.33 0.68
N GLU A 107 6.03 4.92 0.94
CA GLU A 107 5.43 5.90 0.04
C GLU A 107 6.34 7.13 -0.15
N ALA A 108 6.93 7.67 0.91
CA ALA A 108 7.89 8.77 0.80
C ALA A 108 9.09 8.40 -0.10
N LEU A 109 9.62 7.17 0.04
CA LEU A 109 10.69 6.66 -0.81
C LEU A 109 10.25 6.56 -2.28
N TRP A 110 9.01 6.12 -2.56
CA TRP A 110 8.48 6.12 -3.93
C TRP A 110 8.44 7.51 -4.54
N PHE A 111 8.06 8.54 -3.77
CA PHE A 111 8.05 9.92 -4.28
C PHE A 111 9.46 10.48 -4.52
N ILE A 112 10.45 10.07 -3.73
CA ILE A 112 11.86 10.37 -4.01
C ILE A 112 12.31 9.70 -5.32
N ALA A 113 11.91 8.45 -5.56
CA ALA A 113 12.20 7.76 -6.81
C ALA A 113 11.58 8.49 -8.03
N LEU A 114 10.32 8.93 -7.93
CA LEU A 114 9.66 9.70 -8.98
C LEU A 114 10.42 11.00 -9.30
N TYR A 115 10.92 11.70 -8.28
CA TYR A 115 11.75 12.89 -8.47
C TYR A 115 13.06 12.57 -9.21
N GLN A 116 13.74 11.47 -8.84
CA GLN A 116 14.95 11.01 -9.54
C GLN A 116 14.69 10.65 -11.01
N TRP A 117 13.46 10.32 -11.38
CA TRP A 117 13.05 10.04 -12.76
C TRP A 117 12.67 11.31 -13.55
N GLY A 118 12.88 12.49 -12.98
CA GLY A 118 12.66 13.77 -13.67
C GLY A 118 11.24 14.32 -13.56
N ILE A 119 10.40 13.74 -12.70
CA ILE A 119 9.09 14.31 -12.39
C ILE A 119 9.31 15.60 -11.59
N PRO A 120 8.65 16.72 -11.96
CA PRO A 120 8.88 17.98 -11.27
C PRO A 120 8.52 17.87 -9.78
N ALA A 121 9.36 18.47 -8.94
CA ALA A 121 9.30 18.31 -7.49
C ALA A 121 7.96 18.75 -6.90
N GLU A 122 7.32 19.76 -7.48
CA GLU A 122 6.00 20.26 -7.09
C GLU A 122 4.91 19.19 -7.23
N PHE A 123 4.97 18.32 -8.23
CA PHE A 123 4.01 17.24 -8.42
C PHE A 123 4.30 16.06 -7.51
N CYS A 124 5.56 15.69 -7.32
CA CYS A 124 5.96 14.68 -6.35
C CYS A 124 5.51 15.07 -4.94
N LEU A 125 5.73 16.33 -4.56
CA LEU A 125 5.31 16.89 -3.27
C LEU A 125 3.79 16.93 -3.15
N ALA A 126 3.08 17.40 -4.17
CA ALA A 126 1.61 17.44 -4.17
C ALA A 126 1.02 16.03 -4.01
N LEU A 127 1.51 15.05 -4.77
CA LEU A 127 1.03 13.68 -4.72
C LEU A 127 1.31 13.03 -3.35
N PHE A 128 2.49 13.24 -2.77
CA PHE A 128 2.81 12.80 -1.41
C PHE A 128 1.92 13.45 -0.35
N ALA A 129 1.74 14.76 -0.43
CA ALA A 129 0.90 15.50 0.51
C ALA A 129 -0.55 15.04 0.44
N LEU A 130 -1.09 14.84 -0.76
CA LEU A 130 -2.46 14.35 -0.96
C LEU A 130 -2.63 12.90 -0.44
N ALA A 131 -1.66 12.02 -0.68
CA ALA A 131 -1.67 10.67 -0.14
C ALA A 131 -1.66 10.68 1.41
N LEU A 132 -0.81 11.51 2.02
CA LEU A 132 -0.80 11.68 3.48
C LEU A 132 -2.11 12.27 4.02
N ILE A 133 -2.68 13.26 3.35
CA ILE A 133 -3.97 13.85 3.74
C ILE A 133 -5.09 12.80 3.68
N GLN A 134 -5.12 11.97 2.63
CA GLN A 134 -6.08 10.88 2.49
C GLN A 134 -5.97 9.89 3.65
N GLU A 135 -4.78 9.35 3.92
CA GLU A 135 -4.61 8.38 5.01
C GLU A 135 -4.82 9.00 6.40
N TYR A 136 -4.41 10.26 6.60
CA TYR A 136 -4.64 10.96 7.86
C TYR A 136 -6.13 11.21 8.10
N ALA A 137 -6.88 11.60 7.07
CA ALA A 137 -8.33 11.79 7.18
C ALA A 137 -9.02 10.47 7.57
N ARG A 138 -8.64 9.33 6.97
CA ARG A 138 -9.14 8.00 7.37
C ARG A 138 -8.79 7.66 8.82
N ALA A 139 -7.53 7.81 9.21
CA ALA A 139 -7.09 7.56 10.58
C ALA A 139 -7.84 8.45 11.60
N ARG A 140 -8.09 9.72 11.25
CA ARG A 140 -8.83 10.64 12.11
C ARG A 140 -10.30 10.25 12.22
N MET A 141 -10.94 9.85 11.13
CA MET A 141 -12.31 9.32 11.17
C MET A 141 -12.40 8.05 12.03
N ALA A 142 -11.49 7.11 11.84
CA ALA A 142 -11.41 5.91 12.68
C ALA A 142 -11.28 6.27 14.17
N SER A 143 -10.46 7.27 14.52
CA SER A 143 -10.30 7.75 15.91
C SER A 143 -11.57 8.37 16.52
N LEU A 144 -12.51 8.83 15.68
CA LEU A 144 -13.80 9.36 16.10
C LEU A 144 -14.90 8.28 16.17
N GLY A 145 -14.54 7.01 15.99
CA GLY A 145 -15.48 5.88 16.02
C GLY A 145 -16.11 5.54 14.68
N PHE A 146 -15.71 6.21 13.59
CA PHE A 146 -16.14 5.87 12.24
C PHE A 146 -15.27 4.73 11.71
N ALA A 147 -15.66 3.49 12.03
CA ALA A 147 -15.05 2.29 11.49
C ALA A 147 -15.43 2.18 10.00
N GLU A 148 -14.59 2.71 9.11
CA GLU A 148 -14.83 2.68 7.66
C GLU A 148 -14.74 1.26 7.12
N ILE A 149 -15.89 0.67 6.75
CA ILE A 149 -15.95 -0.47 5.84
C ILE A 149 -16.24 0.00 4.39
N GLY A 150 -16.65 1.26 4.19
CA GLY A 150 -17.39 1.64 2.98
C GLY A 150 -16.71 2.60 1.98
N VAL A 151 -15.70 3.38 2.38
CA VAL A 151 -15.19 4.45 1.52
C VAL A 151 -14.00 3.95 0.72
N VAL A 152 -14.30 3.17 -0.32
CA VAL A 152 -13.32 2.81 -1.35
C VAL A 152 -13.18 3.99 -2.31
N THR A 153 -12.01 4.60 -2.30
CA THR A 153 -11.59 5.69 -3.17
C THR A 153 -10.93 5.16 -4.43
N ILE A 154 -10.82 6.02 -5.45
CA ILE A 154 -10.23 5.61 -6.74
C ILE A 154 -8.71 5.50 -6.71
N ALA A 155 -8.04 6.10 -5.73
CA ALA A 155 -6.57 6.10 -5.59
C ALA A 155 -6.14 5.59 -4.20
N GLU A 156 -6.70 4.45 -3.78
CA GLU A 156 -6.19 3.73 -2.59
C GLU A 156 -4.70 3.41 -2.71
N ARG A 157 -4.05 3.16 -1.58
CA ARG A 157 -2.62 2.80 -1.54
C ARG A 157 -2.22 1.70 -2.54
N PRO A 158 -2.94 0.56 -2.67
CA PRO A 158 -2.61 -0.45 -3.68
C PRO A 158 -2.71 0.06 -5.12
N VAL A 159 -3.61 1.01 -5.39
CA VAL A 159 -3.74 1.66 -6.70
C VAL A 159 -2.55 2.59 -6.94
N ARG A 160 -2.12 3.34 -5.92
CA ARG A 160 -0.91 4.20 -6.00
C ARG A 160 0.35 3.38 -6.27
N ALA A 161 0.54 2.29 -5.52
CA ALA A 161 1.63 1.35 -5.74
C ALA A 161 1.62 0.77 -7.17
N SER A 162 0.45 0.33 -7.65
CA SER A 162 0.30 -0.20 -9.01
C SER A 162 0.59 0.85 -10.08
N ALA A 163 0.14 2.09 -9.88
CA ALA A 163 0.41 3.19 -10.80
C ALA A 163 1.91 3.47 -10.92
N ILE A 164 2.63 3.54 -9.79
CA ILE A 164 4.10 3.72 -9.79
C ILE A 164 4.79 2.58 -10.55
N ALA A 165 4.42 1.32 -10.28
CA ALA A 165 4.99 0.17 -10.99
C ALA A 165 4.70 0.22 -12.51
N ILE A 166 3.49 0.61 -12.91
CA ILE A 166 3.13 0.78 -14.32
C ILE A 166 3.95 1.90 -14.96
N PHE A 167 4.14 3.03 -14.27
CA PHE A 167 4.94 4.14 -14.77
C PHE A 167 6.41 3.74 -14.96
N MET A 168 6.97 2.94 -14.05
CA MET A 168 8.30 2.37 -14.24
C MET A 168 8.39 1.50 -15.49
N VAL A 169 7.40 0.66 -15.74
CA VAL A 169 7.37 -0.19 -16.94
C VAL A 169 7.28 0.67 -18.20
N LEU A 170 6.43 1.71 -18.19
CA LEU A 170 6.30 2.62 -19.34
C LEU A 170 7.60 3.38 -19.62
N GLU A 171 8.29 3.84 -18.58
CA GLU A 171 9.60 4.49 -18.70
C GLU A 171 10.66 3.53 -19.26
N LEU A 172 10.72 2.29 -18.77
CA LEU A 172 11.62 1.25 -19.28
C LEU A 172 11.37 0.87 -20.74
N LEU A 173 10.16 1.13 -21.24
CA LEU A 173 9.75 0.92 -22.63
C LEU A 173 9.82 2.20 -23.48
N GLU A 174 10.40 3.27 -22.94
CA GLU A 174 10.62 4.57 -23.60
C GLU A 174 9.31 5.26 -24.08
N PHE A 175 8.20 5.06 -23.36
CA PHE A 175 6.94 5.75 -23.67
C PHE A 175 6.96 7.20 -23.17
N SER A 176 6.85 8.14 -24.11
CA SER A 176 6.94 9.60 -23.85
C SER A 176 5.82 10.21 -22.98
N PHE A 177 4.78 9.44 -22.61
CA PHE A 177 3.62 9.95 -21.88
C PHE A 177 3.61 9.61 -20.37
N ALA A 178 4.67 9.00 -19.83
CA ALA A 178 4.77 8.70 -18.40
C ALA A 178 4.55 9.92 -17.48
N PRO A 179 5.05 11.13 -17.79
CA PRO A 179 4.77 12.33 -16.98
C PRO A 179 3.29 12.72 -16.96
N LEU A 180 2.60 12.61 -18.10
CA LEU A 180 1.17 12.92 -18.19
C LEU A 180 0.34 11.98 -17.29
N ALA A 181 0.72 10.70 -17.24
CA ALA A 181 0.04 9.73 -16.41
C ALA A 181 0.14 10.05 -14.91
N ILE A 182 1.29 10.58 -14.47
CA ILE A 182 1.50 11.02 -13.08
C ILE A 182 0.64 12.25 -12.74
N TYR A 183 0.46 13.18 -13.68
CA TYR A 183 -0.43 14.33 -13.49
C TYR A 183 -1.90 13.90 -13.34
N ILE A 184 -2.36 12.98 -14.19
CA ILE A 184 -3.69 12.37 -14.07
C ILE A 184 -3.83 11.69 -12.70
N PHE A 185 -2.80 10.96 -12.29
CA PHE A 185 -2.81 10.26 -11.00
C PHE A 185 -2.84 11.20 -9.79
N THR A 186 -2.18 12.35 -9.89
CA THR A 186 -2.25 13.42 -8.89
C THR A 186 -3.67 13.96 -8.75
N ALA A 187 -4.36 14.19 -9.88
CA ALA A 187 -5.77 14.59 -9.86
C ALA A 187 -6.69 13.51 -9.27
N MET A 188 -6.44 12.23 -9.56
CA MET A 188 -7.19 11.11 -8.96
C MET A 188 -7.00 11.02 -7.44
N THR A 189 -5.79 11.30 -6.94
CA THR A 189 -5.49 11.32 -5.50
C THR A 189 -6.19 12.50 -4.82
N LEU A 190 -6.21 13.67 -5.46
CA LEU A 190 -7.00 14.81 -4.98
C LEU A 190 -8.51 14.48 -4.90
N PHE A 191 -9.05 13.81 -5.92
CA PHE A 191 -10.45 13.39 -5.90
C PHE A 191 -10.71 12.34 -4.80
N SER A 192 -9.75 11.47 -4.51
CA SER A 192 -9.85 10.50 -3.41
C SER A 192 -9.93 11.18 -2.05
N VAL A 193 -9.15 12.25 -1.82
CA VAL A 193 -9.30 13.10 -0.62
C VAL A 193 -10.73 13.68 -0.53
N TYR A 194 -11.28 14.18 -1.64
CA TYR A 194 -12.67 14.66 -1.66
C TYR A 194 -13.68 13.54 -1.33
N GLN A 195 -13.50 12.32 -1.85
CA GLN A 195 -14.38 11.18 -1.55
C GLN A 195 -14.39 10.85 -0.05
N VAL A 196 -13.21 10.85 0.59
CA VAL A 196 -13.07 10.67 2.04
C VAL A 196 -13.80 11.77 2.82
N MET A 197 -13.59 13.04 2.45
CA MET A 197 -14.25 14.17 3.12
C MET A 197 -15.76 14.20 2.90
N LYS A 198 -16.24 13.81 1.71
CA LYS A 198 -17.66 13.69 1.41
C LYS A 198 -18.31 12.61 2.27
N ALA A 199 -17.64 11.47 2.43
CA ALA A 199 -18.11 10.42 3.31
C ALA A 199 -18.16 10.91 4.76
N ALA A 200 -17.09 11.54 5.26
CA ALA A 200 -17.02 12.13 6.60
C ALA A 200 -18.22 13.06 6.88
N ARG A 201 -18.55 13.93 5.93
CA ARG A 201 -19.69 14.86 6.04
C ARG A 201 -21.01 14.12 6.20
N GLY A 202 -21.24 13.05 5.44
CA GLY A 202 -22.49 12.28 5.52
C GLY A 202 -22.70 11.55 6.85
N TYR A 203 -21.65 11.42 7.67
CA TYR A 203 -21.73 10.83 9.01
C TYR A 203 -21.80 11.88 10.13
N LEU A 204 -21.31 13.10 9.89
CA LEU A 204 -21.22 14.17 10.89
C LEU A 204 -22.39 15.16 10.86
N VAL A 205 -23.17 15.19 9.77
CA VAL A 205 -24.31 16.10 9.55
C VAL A 205 -25.54 15.27 9.24
#